data_AF-A0A7G2CLT0-F1
#
_entry.id   AF-A0A7G2CLT0-F1
#
_cell.length_a   1.000
_cell.length_b   1.000
_cell.length_c   1.000
_cell.angle_alpha   90.00
_cell.angle_beta   90.00
_cell.angle_gamma   90.00
#
_symmetry.space_group_name_H-M   'P 1'
#
loop_
_entity.id
_entity.type
_entity.pdbx_description
1 polymer ?
#
loop_
_entity_poly.entity_id
_entity_poly.type
_entity_poly.pdbx_seq_one_letter_code
_entity_poly.pdbx_strand_id
1 'polypeptide(L)'
;MSWLGGDTMLHSSRELKQVDMYVYTNPGGLLGRLMGRALRFSVKDFSFYMRQKGELQRVVVAADSLVPQCEVFQDTRQERTRLGYQEAERLTRRTTKFTLEAARYPTIEFQVDKEKTRQQTAPPKKKSSASGNAVEELPPVVGTLSLRGESHPIRCSRVVDGAEMIIDCPLSLSRFNIPKYKLWLGLFTVGDEVTVQTRVPVTALKL
;
A
#
# COMPACT_ATOMS: atom_id res chain seq x y z
N MET A 1 -9.00 7.99 40.57
CA MET A 1 -8.63 8.65 39.30
C MET A 1 -8.52 7.58 38.23
N SER A 2 -9.51 7.49 37.36
CA SER A 2 -9.63 6.46 36.32
C SER A 2 -8.62 6.68 35.19
N TRP A 3 -7.75 5.69 34.97
CA TRP A 3 -6.98 5.57 33.74
C TRP A 3 -7.94 5.26 32.59
N LEU A 4 -8.34 6.30 31.85
CA LEU A 4 -9.17 6.17 30.66
C LEU A 4 -8.33 5.57 29.53
N GLY A 5 -8.64 4.33 29.15
CA GLY A 5 -8.06 3.68 27.97
C GLY A 5 -8.32 4.54 26.72
N GLY A 6 -7.27 5.08 26.11
CA GLY A 6 -7.37 5.85 24.87
C GLY A 6 -7.31 4.94 23.65
N ASP A 7 -7.70 5.48 22.49
CA ASP A 7 -7.25 4.95 21.21
C ASP A 7 -5.71 5.02 21.17
N THR A 8 -5.07 3.95 20.69
CA THR A 8 -3.61 3.85 20.64
C THR A 8 -3.11 4.14 19.24
N MET A 9 -2.15 5.04 19.12
CA MET A 9 -1.45 5.31 17.86
C MET A 9 -0.10 4.59 17.87
N LEU A 10 0.15 3.80 16.84
CA LEU A 10 1.42 3.10 16.59
C LEU A 10 2.11 3.72 15.37
N HIS A 11 3.42 3.98 15.43
CA HIS A 11 4.14 4.71 14.39
C HIS A 11 5.26 3.87 13.73
N SER A 12 5.51 4.06 12.43
CA SER A 12 6.53 3.35 11.64
C SER A 12 7.94 3.43 12.25
N SER A 13 8.31 4.58 12.78
CA SER A 13 9.62 4.83 13.41
C SER A 13 9.80 4.18 14.80
N ARG A 14 8.75 3.60 15.38
CA ARG A 14 8.75 3.06 16.76
C ARG A 14 8.12 1.67 16.82
N GLU A 15 6.82 1.62 17.03
CA GLU A 15 6.09 0.37 17.31
C GLU A 15 5.93 -0.48 16.05
N LEU A 16 5.90 0.15 14.87
CA LEU A 16 5.70 -0.51 13.58
C LEU A 16 7.00 -0.70 12.78
N LYS A 17 8.17 -0.72 13.43
CA LYS A 17 9.48 -0.87 12.77
C LYS A 17 9.64 -2.14 11.92
N GLN A 18 8.88 -3.18 12.27
CA GLN A 18 8.90 -4.47 11.57
C GLN A 18 7.84 -4.53 10.46
N VAL A 19 6.97 -3.53 10.35
CA VAL A 19 5.94 -3.46 9.32
C VAL A 19 6.53 -2.74 8.11
N ASP A 20 6.48 -3.41 6.97
CA ASP A 20 6.86 -2.81 5.70
C ASP A 20 5.62 -2.42 4.91
N MET A 21 5.68 -1.29 4.23
CA MET A 21 4.64 -0.86 3.31
C MET A 21 5.25 -0.40 1.99
N TYR A 22 4.66 -0.89 0.89
CA TYR A 22 5.12 -0.68 -0.47
C TYR A 22 3.97 -0.25 -1.37
N VAL A 23 4.29 0.57 -2.38
CA VAL A 23 3.40 0.86 -3.50
C VAL A 23 4.04 0.27 -4.76
N TYR A 24 3.33 -0.65 -5.39
CA TYR A 24 3.69 -1.24 -6.67
C TYR A 24 2.92 -0.52 -7.77
N THR A 25 3.65 -0.11 -8.80
CA THR A 25 3.10 0.55 -9.98
C THR A 25 3.38 -0.30 -11.20
N ASN A 26 2.41 -0.41 -12.09
CA ASN A 26 2.59 -1.03 -13.40
C ASN A 26 2.88 0.04 -14.45
N PRO A 27 3.51 -0.30 -15.57
CA PRO A 27 3.64 0.65 -16.66
C PRO A 27 2.31 0.83 -17.41
N GLY A 28 2.05 2.04 -17.91
CA GLY A 28 0.80 2.43 -18.57
C GLY A 28 0.88 2.48 -20.11
N GLY A 29 -0.24 2.31 -20.81
CA GLY A 29 -0.31 2.46 -22.28
C GLY A 29 0.40 1.36 -23.07
N LEU A 30 0.22 1.35 -24.40
CA LEU A 30 0.70 0.25 -25.28
C LEU A 30 2.23 0.16 -25.33
N LEU A 31 2.92 1.30 -25.44
CA LEU A 31 4.39 1.36 -25.42
C LEU A 31 4.97 1.10 -24.02
N GLY A 32 4.30 1.56 -22.96
CA GLY A 32 4.72 1.25 -21.59
C GLY A 32 4.54 -0.22 -21.24
N ARG A 33 3.56 -0.93 -21.81
CA ARG A 33 3.47 -2.39 -21.63
C ARG A 33 4.61 -3.15 -22.30
N LEU A 34 5.14 -2.64 -23.41
CA LEU A 34 6.25 -3.26 -24.15
C LEU A 34 7.64 -2.90 -23.59
N MET A 35 7.82 -1.66 -23.14
CA MET A 35 9.14 -1.08 -22.78
C MET A 35 9.17 -0.41 -21.40
N GLY A 36 8.02 -0.27 -20.74
CA GLY A 36 7.90 0.41 -19.46
C GLY A 36 8.28 -0.47 -18.27
N ARG A 37 8.52 0.19 -17.14
CA ARG A 37 9.05 -0.43 -15.94
C ARG A 37 7.99 -0.44 -14.84
N ALA A 38 7.75 -1.60 -14.25
CA ALA A 38 7.02 -1.67 -12.99
C ALA A 38 7.96 -1.25 -11.86
N LEU A 39 7.49 -0.39 -10.97
CA LEU A 39 8.31 0.20 -9.92
C LEU A 39 7.74 -0.13 -8.55
N ARG A 40 8.65 -0.30 -7.58
CA ARG A 40 8.32 -0.36 -6.16
C ARG A 40 8.76 0.92 -5.46
N PHE A 41 7.83 1.50 -4.71
CA PHE A 41 8.08 2.59 -3.77
C PHE A 41 7.93 2.04 -2.35
N SER A 42 8.84 2.39 -1.45
CA SER A 42 8.69 2.14 -0.02
C SER A 42 7.98 3.33 0.63
N VAL A 43 7.07 3.07 1.55
CA VAL A 43 6.39 4.08 2.37
C VAL A 43 7.13 4.18 3.70
N LYS A 44 7.67 5.36 4.01
CA LYS A 44 8.54 5.55 5.18
C LYS A 44 7.83 6.06 6.43
N ASP A 45 6.75 6.81 6.27
CA ASP A 45 6.05 7.47 7.36
C ASP A 45 4.57 7.11 7.33
N PHE A 46 4.18 6.30 8.30
CA PHE A 46 2.81 5.85 8.47
C PHE A 46 2.50 5.55 9.93
N SER A 47 1.22 5.65 10.26
CA SER A 47 0.69 5.42 11.61
C SER A 47 -0.57 4.57 11.57
N PHE A 48 -0.69 3.63 12.52
CA PHE A 48 -1.90 2.85 12.74
C PHE A 48 -2.62 3.38 13.97
N TYR A 49 -3.91 3.67 13.80
CA TYR A 49 -4.81 4.04 14.89
C TYR A 49 -5.61 2.79 15.27
N MET A 50 -5.39 2.33 16.49
CA MET A 50 -5.94 1.12 17.07
C MET A 50 -6.97 1.47 18.13
N ARG A 51 -8.10 0.76 18.17
CA ARG A 51 -9.03 0.84 19.31
C ARG A 51 -8.52 0.04 20.49
N GLN A 52 -9.12 0.27 21.66
CA GLN A 52 -8.85 -0.42 22.92
C GLN A 52 -8.79 -1.96 22.86
N LYS A 53 -9.41 -2.60 21.86
CA LYS A 53 -9.41 -4.07 21.68
C LYS A 53 -8.35 -4.57 20.70
N GLY A 54 -7.36 -3.75 20.34
CA GLY A 54 -6.37 -4.08 19.31
C GLY A 54 -6.96 -4.10 17.89
N GLU A 55 -8.13 -3.51 17.69
CA GLU A 55 -8.78 -3.48 16.38
C GLU A 55 -8.29 -2.26 15.59
N LEU A 56 -7.72 -2.49 14.40
CA LEU A 56 -7.34 -1.42 13.48
C LEU A 56 -8.57 -0.60 13.09
N GLN A 57 -8.50 0.70 13.29
CA GLN A 57 -9.53 1.65 12.89
C GLN A 57 -9.12 2.43 11.66
N ARG A 58 -7.86 2.83 11.60
CA ARG A 58 -7.37 3.72 10.54
C ARG A 58 -5.88 3.58 10.33
N VAL A 59 -5.46 3.73 9.08
CA VAL A 59 -4.06 3.90 8.68
C VAL A 59 -3.91 5.30 8.09
N VAL A 60 -2.88 6.03 8.54
CA VAL A 60 -2.50 7.32 7.96
C VAL A 60 -1.10 7.22 7.42
N VAL A 61 -0.88 7.71 6.21
CA VAL A 61 0.41 7.74 5.52
C VAL A 61 0.73 9.19 5.17
N ALA A 62 1.96 9.64 5.42
CA ALA A 62 2.41 10.94 4.93
C ALA A 62 2.63 10.86 3.41
N ALA A 63 2.03 11.78 2.65
CA ALA A 63 2.02 11.75 1.19
C ALA A 63 3.42 11.98 0.57
N ASP A 64 4.34 12.59 1.31
CA ASP A 64 5.73 12.80 0.91
C ASP A 64 6.68 11.66 1.32
N SER A 65 6.17 10.62 1.97
CA SER A 65 6.98 9.51 2.48
C SER A 65 7.25 8.38 1.48
N LEU A 66 6.76 8.50 0.25
CA LEU A 66 6.99 7.51 -0.81
C LEU A 66 8.40 7.67 -1.39
N VAL A 67 9.22 6.63 -1.22
CA VAL A 67 10.59 6.57 -1.71
C VAL A 67 10.72 5.51 -2.80
N PRO A 68 11.00 5.88 -4.06
CA PRO A 68 11.24 4.92 -5.15
C PRO A 68 12.51 4.11 -4.87
N GLN A 69 12.47 2.79 -5.07
CA GLN A 69 13.58 1.89 -4.75
C GLN A 69 14.14 1.18 -5.98
N CYS A 70 13.29 0.45 -6.69
CA CYS A 70 13.71 -0.49 -7.72
C CYS A 70 12.60 -0.73 -8.75
N GLU A 71 13.03 -1.26 -9.87
CA GLU A 71 12.17 -2.00 -10.78
C GLU A 71 11.80 -3.36 -10.20
N VAL A 72 10.61 -3.80 -10.54
CA VAL A 72 10.14 -5.15 -10.24
C VAL A 72 9.62 -5.84 -11.50
N PHE A 73 9.62 -7.17 -11.50
CA PHE A 73 8.88 -7.93 -12.50
C PHE A 73 7.37 -7.74 -12.29
N GLN A 74 6.63 -7.50 -13.37
CA GLN A 74 5.19 -7.19 -13.30
C GLN A 74 4.38 -8.33 -12.64
N ASP A 75 4.67 -9.57 -13.01
CA ASP A 75 3.88 -10.73 -12.57
C ASP A 75 4.27 -11.23 -11.18
N THR A 76 5.55 -11.14 -10.81
CA THR A 76 6.08 -11.73 -9.57
C THR A 76 6.40 -10.71 -8.48
N ARG A 77 6.42 -9.40 -8.82
CA ARG A 77 6.88 -8.31 -7.94
C ARG A 77 8.30 -8.50 -7.37
N GLN A 78 9.07 -9.44 -7.91
CA GLN A 78 10.46 -9.65 -7.54
C GLN A 78 11.31 -8.48 -8.01
N GLU A 79 12.29 -8.09 -7.19
CA GLU A 79 13.21 -7.01 -7.53
C GLU A 79 14.02 -7.37 -8.77
N ARG A 80 14.13 -6.41 -9.70
CA ARG A 80 14.91 -6.58 -10.93
C ARG A 80 16.17 -5.73 -10.93
N THR A 81 16.05 -4.43 -10.71
CA THR A 81 17.17 -3.48 -10.80
C THR A 81 16.90 -2.27 -9.92
N ARG A 82 17.90 -1.84 -9.15
CA ARG A 82 17.80 -0.63 -8.33
C ARG A 82 17.78 0.61 -9.20
N LEU A 83 17.04 1.62 -8.76
CA LEU A 83 17.01 2.91 -9.45
C LEU A 83 18.31 3.67 -9.16
N GLY A 84 18.85 4.33 -10.18
CA GLY A 84 19.95 5.27 -10.00
C GLY A 84 19.50 6.50 -9.20
N TYR A 85 20.45 7.21 -8.57
CA TYR A 85 20.16 8.38 -7.73
C TYR A 85 19.31 9.44 -8.44
N GLN A 86 19.73 9.87 -9.63
CA GLN A 86 19.02 10.90 -10.41
C GLN A 86 17.60 10.47 -10.81
N GLU A 87 17.43 9.17 -11.09
CA GLU A 87 16.13 8.60 -11.40
C GLU A 87 15.22 8.62 -10.18
N ALA A 88 15.72 8.12 -9.04
CA ALA A 88 14.99 8.12 -7.78
C ALA A 88 14.58 9.55 -7.38
N GLU A 89 15.49 10.51 -7.42
CA GLU A 89 15.21 11.91 -7.08
C GLU A 89 14.12 12.52 -8.00
N ARG A 90 14.22 12.29 -9.31
CA ARG A 90 13.21 12.76 -10.27
C ARG A 90 11.85 12.12 -10.02
N LEU A 91 11.81 10.82 -9.73
CA LEU A 91 10.58 10.10 -9.39
C LEU A 91 9.98 10.63 -8.09
N THR A 92 10.77 10.78 -7.02
CA THR A 92 10.33 11.37 -5.75
C THR A 92 9.72 12.75 -5.98
N ARG A 93 10.45 13.66 -6.63
CA ARG A 93 9.94 15.01 -6.89
C ARG A 93 8.62 14.97 -7.66
N ARG A 94 8.47 14.07 -8.64
CA ARG A 94 7.25 13.98 -9.45
C ARG A 94 6.07 13.41 -8.68
N THR A 95 6.28 12.30 -7.99
CA THR A 95 5.25 11.64 -7.17
C THR A 95 4.75 12.61 -6.10
N THR A 96 5.65 13.23 -5.34
CA THR A 96 5.29 14.13 -4.25
C THR A 96 4.62 15.42 -4.75
N LYS A 97 5.16 16.07 -5.78
CA LYS A 97 4.66 17.40 -6.20
C LYS A 97 3.46 17.35 -7.15
N PHE A 98 3.40 16.37 -8.06
CA PHE A 98 2.40 16.36 -9.14
C PHE A 98 1.40 15.22 -9.04
N THR A 99 1.79 14.06 -8.53
CA THR A 99 0.88 12.91 -8.43
C THR A 99 0.05 12.99 -7.16
N LEU A 100 0.71 13.16 -6.02
CA LEU A 100 0.07 13.22 -4.71
C LEU A 100 -0.24 14.65 -4.28
N GLU A 101 0.42 15.66 -4.88
CA GLU A 101 0.29 17.07 -4.50
C GLU A 101 0.45 17.26 -2.97
N ALA A 102 1.49 16.67 -2.38
CA ALA A 102 1.65 16.52 -0.94
C ALA A 102 1.62 17.86 -0.16
N ALA A 103 2.01 18.96 -0.79
CA ALA A 103 1.91 20.29 -0.17
C ALA A 103 0.46 20.72 0.10
N ARG A 104 -0.50 20.26 -0.72
CA ARG A 104 -1.93 20.53 -0.58
C ARG A 104 -2.66 19.40 0.15
N TYR A 105 -2.22 18.17 -0.08
CA TYR A 105 -2.80 16.95 0.50
C TYR A 105 -1.72 16.15 1.23
N PRO A 106 -1.33 16.57 2.45
CA PRO A 106 -0.16 16.01 3.14
C PRO A 106 -0.36 14.58 3.65
N THR A 107 -1.61 14.13 3.77
CA THR A 107 -1.96 12.84 4.37
C THR A 107 -2.85 12.02 3.46
N ILE A 108 -2.59 10.72 3.43
CA ILE A 108 -3.41 9.70 2.81
C ILE A 108 -4.01 8.86 3.94
N GLU A 109 -5.32 8.68 3.96
CA GLU A 109 -6.02 8.04 5.08
C GLU A 109 -6.86 6.87 4.61
N PHE A 110 -6.66 5.69 5.21
CA PHE A 110 -7.53 4.53 5.02
C PHE A 110 -8.29 4.26 6.32
N GLN A 111 -9.61 4.41 6.29
CA GLN A 111 -10.49 4.16 7.43
C GLN A 111 -11.20 2.81 7.27
N VAL A 112 -11.05 1.92 8.24
CA VAL A 112 -11.61 0.56 8.19
C VAL A 112 -13.12 0.59 8.43
N ASP A 113 -13.87 -0.05 7.54
CA ASP A 113 -15.31 -0.29 7.66
C ASP A 113 -15.54 -1.68 8.28
N LYS A 114 -15.79 -1.72 9.60
CA LYS A 114 -15.93 -2.96 10.36
C LYS A 114 -17.13 -3.78 9.95
N GLU A 115 -18.24 -3.13 9.65
CA GLU A 115 -19.49 -3.80 9.32
C GLU A 115 -19.36 -4.52 7.98
N LYS A 116 -18.83 -3.83 6.96
CA LYS A 116 -18.56 -4.45 5.65
C LYS A 116 -17.48 -5.51 5.72
N THR A 117 -16.47 -5.34 6.58
CA THR A 117 -15.43 -6.36 6.80
C THR A 117 -16.02 -7.65 7.38
N ARG A 118 -16.99 -7.57 8.31
CA ARG A 118 -17.69 -8.73 8.89
C ARG A 118 -18.69 -9.39 7.95
N GLN A 119 -19.30 -8.64 7.04
CA GLN A 119 -20.23 -9.20 6.06
C GLN A 119 -19.52 -9.96 4.93
N GLN A 120 -18.22 -9.72 4.71
CA GLN A 120 -17.42 -10.38 3.68
C GLN A 120 -16.62 -11.60 4.17
N THR A 121 -16.84 -12.03 5.42
CA THR A 121 -16.31 -13.29 5.97
C THR A 121 -17.00 -14.49 5.31
N ALA A 122 -16.54 -14.87 4.12
CA ALA A 122 -16.69 -16.23 3.62
C ALA A 122 -15.65 -17.15 4.31
N PRO A 123 -15.90 -18.46 4.46
CA PRO A 123 -14.94 -19.36 5.08
C PRO A 123 -13.61 -19.39 4.31
N PRO A 124 -12.46 -19.52 5.00
CA PRO A 124 -11.14 -19.50 4.37
C PRO A 124 -11.02 -20.67 3.39
N LYS A 125 -10.68 -20.35 2.14
CA LYS A 125 -10.35 -21.37 1.12
C LYS A 125 -8.83 -21.59 1.17
N LYS A 126 -8.40 -22.77 1.61
CA LYS A 126 -7.00 -23.19 1.48
C LYS A 126 -6.69 -23.40 0.00
N LYS A 127 -5.79 -22.59 -0.57
CA LYS A 127 -5.21 -22.87 -1.88
C LYS A 127 -3.84 -23.51 -1.66
N SER A 128 -3.66 -24.71 -2.19
CA SER A 128 -2.34 -25.33 -2.29
C SER A 128 -1.52 -24.54 -3.31
N SER A 129 -0.53 -23.77 -2.84
CA SER A 129 0.44 -23.13 -3.73
C SER A 129 1.41 -24.19 -4.27
N ALA A 130 1.87 -24.01 -5.52
CA ALA A 130 2.86 -24.90 -6.17
C ALA A 130 4.25 -24.87 -5.51
N SER A 131 4.43 -24.06 -4.45
CA SER A 131 5.68 -23.82 -3.74
C SER A 131 5.84 -24.63 -2.44
N GLY A 132 4.90 -25.52 -2.11
CA GLY A 132 4.97 -26.34 -0.89
C GLY A 132 4.71 -25.59 0.43
N ASN A 133 4.60 -24.25 0.40
CA ASN A 133 4.19 -23.45 1.55
C ASN A 133 2.67 -23.24 1.54
N ALA A 134 2.04 -23.47 2.69
CA ALA A 134 0.62 -23.22 2.89
C ALA A 134 0.36 -21.71 2.91
N VAL A 135 -0.32 -21.23 1.88
CA VAL A 135 -0.80 -19.85 1.78
C VAL A 135 -2.23 -19.83 2.31
N GLU A 136 -2.46 -19.13 3.42
CA GLU A 136 -3.79 -19.04 4.04
C GLU A 136 -4.47 -17.72 3.66
N GLU A 137 -5.55 -17.78 2.88
CA GLU A 137 -6.37 -16.61 2.55
C GLU A 137 -7.26 -16.25 3.75
N LEU A 138 -7.06 -15.03 4.29
CA LEU A 138 -7.87 -14.46 5.35
C LEU A 138 -9.03 -13.63 4.77
N PRO A 139 -10.10 -13.38 5.54
CA PRO A 139 -11.18 -12.50 5.10
C PRO A 139 -10.65 -11.13 4.66
N PRO A 140 -11.19 -10.51 3.61
CA PRO A 140 -10.73 -9.20 3.15
C PRO A 140 -10.99 -8.10 4.19
N VAL A 141 -10.24 -7.01 4.12
CA VAL A 141 -10.53 -5.77 4.86
C VAL A 141 -11.17 -4.78 3.91
N VAL A 142 -12.27 -4.17 4.33
CA VAL A 142 -12.94 -3.13 3.57
C VAL A 142 -12.81 -1.82 4.33
N GLY A 143 -12.62 -0.74 3.60
CA GLY A 143 -12.57 0.59 4.18
C GLY A 143 -12.74 1.68 3.14
N THR A 144 -12.64 2.92 3.58
CA THR A 144 -12.65 4.11 2.72
C THR A 144 -11.23 4.66 2.66
N LEU A 145 -10.67 4.75 1.46
CA LEU A 145 -9.42 5.46 1.22
C LEU A 145 -9.74 6.91 0.85
N SER A 146 -9.14 7.85 1.56
CA SER A 146 -9.12 9.27 1.26
C SER A 146 -7.75 9.66 0.72
N LEU A 147 -7.71 10.05 -0.54
CA LEU A 147 -6.50 10.38 -1.28
C LEU A 147 -6.76 11.60 -2.16
N ARG A 148 -5.94 12.64 -1.98
CA ARG A 148 -5.99 13.87 -2.78
C ARG A 148 -7.36 14.57 -2.78
N GLY A 149 -8.06 14.52 -1.64
CA GLY A 149 -9.38 15.14 -1.45
C GLY A 149 -10.56 14.29 -1.91
N GLU A 150 -10.33 13.14 -2.55
CA GLU A 150 -11.37 12.19 -2.94
C GLU A 150 -11.40 10.99 -1.99
N SER A 151 -12.61 10.47 -1.74
CA SER A 151 -12.81 9.34 -0.84
C SER A 151 -13.60 8.21 -1.51
N HIS A 152 -13.02 7.02 -1.56
CA HIS A 152 -13.64 5.86 -2.20
C HIS A 152 -13.51 4.58 -1.39
N PRO A 153 -14.49 3.66 -1.46
CA PRO A 153 -14.38 2.37 -0.83
C PRO A 153 -13.31 1.52 -1.54
N ILE A 154 -12.42 0.93 -0.74
CA ILE A 154 -11.37 0.01 -1.18
C ILE A 154 -11.52 -1.31 -0.44
N ARG A 155 -11.29 -2.41 -1.16
CA ARG A 155 -11.27 -3.77 -0.62
C ARG A 155 -9.85 -4.31 -0.74
N CYS A 156 -9.25 -4.65 0.40
CA CYS A 156 -7.92 -5.23 0.47
C CYS A 156 -8.01 -6.74 0.73
N SER A 157 -7.22 -7.52 0.02
CA SER A 157 -7.02 -8.94 0.33
C SER A 157 -6.03 -9.10 1.48
N ARG A 158 -6.17 -10.19 2.23
CA ARG A 158 -5.24 -10.57 3.30
C ARG A 158 -4.85 -12.02 3.12
N VAL A 159 -3.55 -12.28 3.23
CA VAL A 159 -2.98 -13.60 3.07
C VAL A 159 -1.88 -13.78 4.10
N VAL A 160 -1.79 -14.97 4.70
CA VAL A 160 -0.61 -15.37 5.48
C VAL A 160 0.28 -16.20 4.57
N ASP A 161 1.52 -15.74 4.40
CA ASP A 161 2.56 -16.41 3.63
C ASP A 161 3.81 -16.56 4.50
N GLY A 162 4.08 -17.79 4.94
CA GLY A 162 5.15 -18.09 5.88
C GLY A 162 5.00 -17.35 7.22
N ALA A 163 5.97 -16.49 7.54
CA ALA A 163 6.01 -15.75 8.80
C ALA A 163 5.42 -14.33 8.70
N GLU A 164 4.76 -14.01 7.59
CA GLU A 164 4.22 -12.67 7.34
C GLU A 164 2.75 -12.73 6.92
N MET A 165 1.98 -11.75 7.39
CA MET A 165 0.68 -11.42 6.83
C MET A 165 0.87 -10.32 5.78
N ILE A 166 0.44 -10.60 4.56
CA ILE A 166 0.47 -9.69 3.42
C ILE A 166 -0.93 -9.14 3.20
N ILE A 167 -1.06 -7.82 3.19
CA ILE A 167 -2.29 -7.10 2.88
C ILE A 167 -2.09 -6.36 1.56
N ASP A 168 -2.88 -6.70 0.55
CA ASP A 168 -2.81 -6.07 -0.77
C ASP A 168 -4.09 -5.25 -1.02
N CYS A 169 -3.94 -3.95 -1.22
CA CYS A 169 -5.01 -3.02 -1.55
C CYS A 169 -4.83 -2.52 -2.99
N PRO A 170 -5.57 -3.08 -3.97
CA PRO A 170 -5.56 -2.57 -5.34
C PRO A 170 -6.28 -1.23 -5.42
N LEU A 171 -5.66 -0.26 -6.08
CA LEU A 171 -6.18 1.10 -6.28
C LEU A 171 -6.16 1.45 -7.76
N SER A 172 -7.13 2.27 -8.17
CA SER A 172 -7.19 2.90 -9.48
C SER A 172 -7.01 4.41 -9.31
N LEU A 173 -5.90 4.94 -9.81
CA LEU A 173 -5.52 6.34 -9.65
C LEU A 173 -6.55 7.30 -10.25
N SER A 174 -7.16 6.92 -11.37
CA SER A 174 -8.22 7.71 -12.02
C SER A 174 -9.44 7.94 -11.14
N ARG A 175 -9.78 7.03 -10.22
CA ARG A 175 -10.88 7.24 -9.26
C ARG A 175 -10.62 8.45 -8.37
N PHE A 176 -9.37 8.66 -7.96
CA PHE A 176 -8.96 9.78 -7.09
C PHE A 176 -8.57 11.04 -7.86
N ASN A 177 -9.03 11.16 -9.11
CA ASN A 177 -8.69 12.25 -10.03
C ASN A 177 -7.18 12.45 -10.24
N ILE A 178 -6.34 11.45 -9.94
CA ILE A 178 -4.89 11.57 -10.06
C ILE A 178 -4.53 11.52 -11.54
N PRO A 179 -3.83 12.55 -12.07
CA PRO A 179 -3.52 12.60 -13.48
C PRO A 179 -2.54 11.49 -13.87
N LYS A 180 -2.81 10.81 -14.99
CA LYS A 180 -1.84 9.92 -15.62
C LYS A 180 -0.68 10.77 -16.11
N TYR A 181 0.52 10.55 -15.60
CA TYR A 181 1.70 11.30 -16.00
C TYR A 181 2.67 10.41 -16.79
N LYS A 182 3.21 10.98 -17.88
CA LYS A 182 4.27 10.38 -18.68
C LYS A 182 5.59 10.82 -18.08
N LEU A 183 6.35 9.92 -17.45
CA LEU A 183 7.73 10.24 -17.11
C LEU A 183 8.57 10.13 -18.39
N TRP A 184 9.12 11.27 -18.84
CA TRP A 184 10.15 11.39 -19.91
C TRP A 184 9.76 10.80 -21.29
N LEU A 185 9.45 11.65 -22.27
CA LEU A 185 9.23 11.28 -23.69
C LEU A 185 8.28 10.07 -23.93
N GLY A 186 7.38 9.75 -22.97
CA GLY A 186 6.44 8.63 -23.09
C GLY A 186 6.98 7.24 -22.72
N LEU A 187 8.23 7.12 -22.24
CA LEU A 187 8.86 5.83 -21.93
C LEU A 187 8.52 5.28 -20.55
N PHE A 188 8.19 6.13 -19.59
CA PHE A 188 7.86 5.72 -18.21
C PHE A 188 6.46 6.21 -17.85
N THR A 189 5.45 5.64 -18.47
CA THR A 189 4.05 5.86 -18.09
C THR A 189 3.73 5.03 -16.86
N VAL A 190 3.19 5.63 -15.81
CA VAL A 190 2.59 4.87 -14.71
C VAL A 190 1.16 4.49 -15.12
N GLY A 191 0.84 3.21 -14.96
CA GLY A 191 -0.48 2.63 -15.19
C GLY A 191 -1.49 3.17 -14.19
N ASP A 192 -2.77 3.02 -14.54
CA ASP A 192 -3.85 3.46 -13.65
C ASP A 192 -3.95 2.61 -12.38
N GLU A 193 -3.60 1.33 -12.50
CA GLU A 193 -3.66 0.35 -11.43
C GLU A 193 -2.36 0.36 -10.64
N VAL A 194 -2.49 0.57 -9.34
CA VAL A 194 -1.40 0.46 -8.36
C VAL A 194 -1.84 -0.49 -7.24
N THR A 195 -0.89 -1.18 -6.63
CA THR A 195 -1.18 -2.01 -5.45
C THR A 195 -0.39 -1.50 -4.27
N VAL A 196 -1.08 -1.16 -3.19
CA VAL A 196 -0.44 -0.91 -1.90
C VAL A 196 -0.35 -2.23 -1.16
N GLN A 197 0.86 -2.62 -0.80
CA GLN A 197 1.13 -3.84 -0.05
C GLN A 197 1.64 -3.47 1.34
N THR A 198 1.05 -4.05 2.37
CA THR A 198 1.56 -4.00 3.74
C THR A 198 1.98 -5.40 4.15
N ARG A 199 3.22 -5.56 4.61
CA ARG A 199 3.75 -6.82 5.14
C ARG A 199 3.90 -6.67 6.64
N VAL A 200 3.18 -7.49 7.39
CA VAL A 200 3.17 -7.48 8.85
C VAL A 200 3.72 -8.82 9.33
N PRO A 201 4.89 -8.87 9.98
CA PRO A 201 5.40 -10.10 10.56
C PRO A 201 4.43 -10.65 11.59
N VAL A 202 4.24 -11.97 11.61
CA VAL A 202 3.33 -12.63 12.57
C VAL A 202 3.79 -12.40 14.02
N THR A 203 5.09 -12.16 14.24
CA THR A 203 5.64 -11.74 15.54
C THR A 203 5.09 -10.40 16.00
N ALA A 204 4.82 -9.47 15.08
CA ALA A 204 4.26 -8.16 15.38
C ALA A 204 2.74 -8.19 15.59
N LEU A 205 2.04 -9.27 15.17
CA LEU A 205 0.60 -9.44 15.39
C LEU A 205 0.24 -9.90 16.81
N LYS A 206 1.23 -10.25 17.63
CA LYS A 206 1.05 -10.60 19.05
C LYS A 206 1.11 -9.39 19.99
N LEU A 207 1.19 -8.18 19.43
CA LEU A 207 1.11 -6.91 20.15
C LEU A 207 -0.34 -6.54 20.48
#